data_AF-A0A0A3HX22-F1
#
_entry.id   AF-A0A0A3HX22-F1
#
_cell.length_a   1.000
_cell.length_b   1.000
_cell.length_c   1.000
_cell.angle_alpha   90.00
_cell.angle_beta   90.00
_cell.angle_gamma   90.00
#
_symmetry.space_group_name_H-M   'P 1'
#
loop_
_entity.id
_entity.type
_entity.pdbx_description
1 polymer ?
#
loop_
_entity_poly.entity_id
_entity_poly.type
_entity_poly.pdbx_seq_one_letter_code
_entity_poly.pdbx_strand_id
1 'polypeptide(L)'
;MRTKALNQRQEQILLLLQKFDFLTRDQLNRYFNLGSIRNTNYVLNSLSEYLHCVRNGYQSIYYLSREGRLYVECDKVRKKGSHVEHTIMRNEMWMYYKCPVDWKNEVKISNSKTYVIADATFNLNGFQCILEVDNLQSMKENKEKIKKYKELMQSVVMKLGYYPTLIWLTTTELRRKQTEEECQGLKVKVYTITDIN
;
A
#
# COMPACT_ATOMS: atom_id res chain seq x y z
N MET A 1 28.59 -19.15 0.22
CA MET A 1 28.84 -17.71 -0.05
C MET A 1 28.88 -16.99 1.28
N ARG A 2 29.89 -16.15 1.52
CA ARG A 2 29.91 -15.29 2.72
C ARG A 2 28.89 -14.16 2.49
N THR A 3 27.79 -14.18 3.22
CA THR A 3 26.81 -13.09 3.24
C THR A 3 27.52 -11.81 3.62
N LYS A 4 27.57 -10.83 2.71
CA LYS A 4 28.14 -9.52 3.02
C LYS A 4 27.27 -8.87 4.11
N ALA A 5 27.87 -8.53 5.25
CA ALA A 5 27.17 -7.82 6.31
C ALA A 5 26.63 -6.50 5.76
N LEU A 6 25.31 -6.34 5.79
CA LEU A 6 24.64 -5.12 5.38
C LEU A 6 24.77 -4.07 6.48
N ASN A 7 24.85 -2.80 6.10
CA ASN A 7 24.72 -1.73 7.08
C ASN A 7 23.25 -1.56 7.50
N GLN A 8 23.03 -0.85 8.60
CA GLN A 8 21.69 -0.63 9.16
C GLN A 8 20.70 -0.09 8.12
N ARG A 9 21.08 0.90 7.29
CA ARG A 9 20.17 1.47 6.28
C ARG A 9 19.81 0.47 5.19
N GLN A 10 20.77 -0.34 4.76
CA GLN A 10 20.56 -1.40 3.76
C GLN A 10 19.60 -2.46 4.28
N GLU A 11 19.75 -2.87 5.53
CA GLU A 11 18.83 -3.80 6.17
C GLU A 11 17.42 -3.20 6.32
N GLN A 12 17.31 -1.93 6.71
CA GLN A 12 16.01 -1.24 6.77
C GLN A 12 15.32 -1.17 5.40
N ILE A 13 16.06 -1.03 4.29
CA ILE A 13 15.49 -1.12 2.93
C ILE A 13 14.85 -2.49 2.70
N LEU A 14 15.51 -3.58 3.11
CA LEU A 14 14.97 -4.93 2.95
C LEU A 14 13.72 -5.15 3.82
N LEU A 15 13.75 -4.72 5.08
CA LEU A 15 12.61 -4.79 6.00
C LEU A 15 11.41 -3.96 5.50
N LEU A 16 11.67 -2.80 4.89
CA LEU A 16 10.60 -2.00 4.30
C LEU A 16 9.96 -2.71 3.10
N LEU A 17 10.77 -3.35 2.25
CA LEU A 17 10.26 -4.14 1.12
C LEU A 17 9.55 -5.42 1.58
N GLN A 18 9.95 -6.02 2.71
CA GLN A 18 9.19 -7.10 3.35
C GLN A 18 7.80 -6.63 3.76
N LYS A 19 7.70 -5.45 4.37
CA LYS A 19 6.42 -4.87 4.80
C LYS A 19 5.52 -4.50 3.61
N PHE A 20 6.09 -3.89 2.57
CA PHE A 20 5.32 -3.23 1.51
C PHE A 20 5.26 -3.97 0.18
N ASP A 21 5.93 -5.10 0.07
CA ASP A 21 6.01 -5.99 -1.10
C ASP A 21 6.77 -5.39 -2.30
N PHE A 22 6.33 -4.23 -2.79
CA PHE A 22 6.89 -3.52 -3.93
C PHE A 22 7.05 -2.04 -3.59
N LEU A 23 8.21 -1.47 -3.89
CA LEU A 23 8.41 -0.02 -3.83
C LEU A 23 9.14 0.47 -5.06
N THR A 24 8.79 1.67 -5.51
CA THR A 24 9.53 2.33 -6.58
C THR A 24 10.84 2.90 -6.07
N ARG A 25 11.79 3.15 -6.98
CA ARG A 25 13.02 3.90 -6.67
C ARG A 25 12.71 5.21 -5.94
N ASP A 26 11.69 5.93 -6.40
CA ASP A 26 11.38 7.27 -5.92
C ASP A 26 10.68 7.20 -4.56
N GLN A 27 9.86 6.18 -4.32
CA GLN A 27 9.34 5.83 -2.99
C GLN A 27 10.48 5.52 -2.01
N LEU A 28 11.41 4.65 -2.38
CA LEU A 28 12.58 4.32 -1.56
C LEU A 28 13.45 5.54 -1.29
N ASN A 29 13.68 6.38 -2.30
CA ASN A 29 14.47 7.59 -2.16
C ASN A 29 13.80 8.57 -1.18
N ARG A 30 12.50 8.85 -1.35
CA ARG A 30 11.75 9.76 -0.46
C ARG A 30 11.75 9.28 0.98
N TYR A 31 11.55 7.98 1.21
CA TYR A 31 11.51 7.45 2.57
C TYR A 31 12.87 7.44 3.27
N PHE A 32 13.93 6.98 2.58
CA PHE A 32 15.27 6.87 3.17
C PHE A 32 16.15 8.11 2.97
N ASN A 33 15.62 9.15 2.33
CA ASN A 33 16.34 10.35 1.92
C ASN A 33 17.69 10.02 1.26
N LEU A 34 17.64 9.21 0.19
CA LEU A 34 18.84 8.74 -0.51
C LEU A 34 19.46 9.81 -1.42
N GLY A 35 18.85 11.00 -1.52
CA GLY A 35 19.37 12.14 -2.27
C GLY A 35 19.13 12.01 -3.77
N SER A 36 20.20 12.08 -4.58
CA SER A 36 20.05 12.07 -6.04
C SER A 36 19.61 10.70 -6.57
N ILE A 37 19.02 10.69 -7.77
CA ILE A 37 18.68 9.45 -8.49
C ILE A 37 19.93 8.58 -8.69
N ARG A 38 21.08 9.19 -8.98
CA ARG A 38 22.36 8.48 -9.14
C ARG A 38 22.79 7.80 -7.85
N ASN A 39 22.73 8.50 -6.71
CA ASN A 39 23.08 7.91 -5.43
C ASN A 39 22.09 6.81 -5.03
N THR A 40 20.80 7.03 -5.27
CA THR A 40 19.76 6.01 -5.04
C THR A 40 20.06 4.74 -5.83
N ASN A 41 20.35 4.87 -7.13
CA ASN A 41 20.70 3.72 -7.97
C ASN A 41 21.97 3.01 -7.47
N TYR A 42 22.98 3.77 -7.03
CA TYR A 42 24.19 3.20 -6.45
C TYR A 42 23.89 2.35 -5.20
N VAL A 43 23.09 2.89 -4.26
CA VAL A 43 22.67 2.19 -3.05
C VAL A 43 21.88 0.93 -3.41
N LEU A 44 20.89 1.03 -4.29
CA LEU A 44 20.05 -0.12 -4.67
C LEU A 44 20.82 -1.17 -5.46
N ASN A 45 21.79 -0.76 -6.30
CA ASN A 45 22.65 -1.71 -7.02
C ASN A 45 23.58 -2.48 -6.07
N SER A 46 24.02 -1.85 -4.97
CA SER A 46 24.79 -2.53 -3.92
C SER A 46 24.00 -3.63 -3.20
N LEU A 47 22.67 -3.66 -3.37
CA LEU A 47 21.74 -4.64 -2.82
C LEU A 47 21.18 -5.60 -3.88
N SER A 48 21.74 -5.63 -5.09
CA SER A 48 21.24 -6.42 -6.22
C SER A 48 21.11 -7.93 -5.94
N GLU A 49 21.93 -8.49 -5.06
CA GLU A 49 21.79 -9.89 -4.62
C GLU A 49 20.49 -10.13 -3.83
N TYR A 50 20.07 -9.14 -3.03
CA TYR A 50 18.90 -9.19 -2.16
C TYR A 50 17.62 -8.65 -2.82
N LEU A 51 17.75 -7.97 -3.96
CA LEU A 51 16.64 -7.27 -4.61
C LEU A 51 16.43 -7.76 -6.04
N HIS A 52 15.17 -7.96 -6.41
CA HIS A 52 14.76 -7.95 -7.82
C HIS A 52 14.34 -6.53 -8.21
N CYS A 53 14.66 -6.17 -9.46
CA CYS A 53 14.25 -4.92 -10.07
C CYS A 53 13.50 -5.21 -11.37
N VAL A 54 12.33 -4.59 -11.55
CA VAL A 54 11.60 -4.60 -12.82
C VAL A 54 11.31 -3.18 -13.26
N ARG A 55 11.25 -2.96 -14.57
CA ARG A 55 10.90 -1.66 -15.15
C ARG A 55 9.40 -1.61 -15.45
N ASN A 56 8.78 -0.48 -15.14
CA ASN A 56 7.46 -0.08 -15.59
C ASN A 56 7.58 1.34 -16.17
N GLY A 57 7.64 1.45 -17.49
CA GLY A 57 8.04 2.68 -18.18
C GLY A 57 9.40 3.19 -17.68
N TYR A 58 9.44 4.45 -17.22
CA TYR A 58 10.65 5.08 -16.71
C TYR A 58 10.99 4.73 -15.25
N GLN A 59 10.07 4.08 -14.54
CA GLN A 59 10.21 3.78 -13.13
C GLN A 59 10.82 2.39 -12.89
N SER A 60 11.71 2.30 -11.90
CA SER A 60 12.23 1.03 -11.40
C SER A 60 11.47 0.63 -10.15
N ILE A 61 10.99 -0.61 -10.12
CA ILE A 61 10.23 -1.20 -9.02
C ILE A 61 11.07 -2.32 -8.41
N TYR A 62 11.25 -2.26 -7.10
CA TYR A 62 12.06 -3.18 -6.32
C TYR A 62 11.18 -4.05 -5.42
N TYR A 63 11.60 -5.30 -5.24
CA TYR A 63 11.03 -6.28 -4.31
C TYR A 63 12.10 -7.30 -3.92
N LEU A 64 11.86 -8.09 -2.87
CA LEU A 64 12.86 -9.01 -2.33
C LEU A 64 13.16 -10.18 -3.29
N SER A 65 14.46 -10.43 -3.53
CA SER A 65 14.95 -11.66 -4.15
C SER A 65 14.80 -12.86 -3.21
N ARG A 66 15.17 -14.06 -3.66
CA ARG A 66 15.24 -15.23 -2.75
C ARG A 66 16.19 -14.97 -1.58
N GLU A 67 17.37 -14.44 -1.84
CA GLU A 67 18.35 -14.14 -0.79
C GLU A 67 17.88 -13.00 0.12
N GLY A 68 17.25 -11.96 -0.44
CA GLY A 68 16.66 -10.88 0.36
C GLY A 68 15.59 -11.36 1.31
N ARG A 69 14.73 -12.28 0.86
CA ARG A 69 13.71 -12.91 1.70
C ARG A 69 14.30 -13.77 2.81
N LEU A 70 15.30 -14.59 2.49
CA LEU A 70 15.98 -15.41 3.50
C LEU A 70 16.65 -14.53 4.56
N TYR A 71 17.26 -13.40 4.15
CA TYR A 71 17.91 -12.47 5.05
C TYR A 71 16.95 -11.85 6.08
N VAL A 72 15.73 -11.51 5.67
CA VAL A 72 14.71 -10.87 6.55
C VAL A 72 13.62 -11.84 7.03
N GLU A 73 13.83 -13.15 6.89
CA GLU A 73 12.86 -14.19 7.30
C GLU A 73 11.46 -13.98 6.70
N CYS A 74 11.40 -13.70 5.40
CA CYS A 74 10.15 -13.47 4.66
C CYS A 74 9.74 -14.67 3.81
N ASP A 75 8.63 -15.32 4.15
CA ASP A 75 8.08 -16.42 3.35
C ASP A 75 7.39 -15.96 2.06
N LYS A 76 6.97 -14.69 2.00
CA LYS A 76 6.12 -14.16 0.92
C LYS A 76 6.90 -13.98 -0.37
N VAL A 77 6.74 -14.90 -1.32
CA VAL A 77 7.34 -14.79 -2.65
C VAL A 77 6.56 -13.81 -3.53
N ARG A 78 7.22 -12.76 -4.00
CA ARG A 78 6.65 -11.77 -4.93
C ARG A 78 7.20 -11.95 -6.35
N LYS A 79 6.34 -11.66 -7.33
CA LYS A 79 6.65 -11.68 -8.78
C LYS A 79 5.93 -10.52 -9.45
N LYS A 80 6.48 -10.03 -10.57
CA LYS A 80 5.80 -9.03 -11.39
C LYS A 80 4.44 -9.57 -11.88
N GLY A 81 3.40 -8.75 -11.81
CA GLY A 81 2.05 -9.07 -12.27
C GLY A 81 1.12 -7.84 -12.22
N SER A 82 -0.17 -8.05 -12.49
CA SER A 82 -1.19 -6.99 -12.52
C SER A 82 -1.39 -6.26 -11.18
N HIS A 83 -1.10 -6.93 -10.06
CA HIS A 83 -1.26 -6.39 -8.70
C HIS A 83 -0.14 -5.41 -8.27
N VAL A 84 0.95 -5.30 -9.04
CA VAL A 84 2.11 -4.48 -8.67
C VAL A 84 1.71 -3.01 -8.58
N GLU A 85 1.02 -2.49 -9.59
CA GLU A 85 0.64 -1.09 -9.64
C GLU A 85 -0.37 -0.73 -8.53
N HIS A 86 -1.33 -1.63 -8.28
CA HIS A 86 -2.24 -1.52 -7.13
C HIS A 86 -1.49 -1.44 -5.80
N THR A 87 -0.45 -2.25 -5.63
CA THR A 87 0.40 -2.25 -4.44
C THR A 87 1.20 -0.95 -4.31
N ILE A 88 1.75 -0.45 -5.41
CA ILE A 88 2.48 0.83 -5.44
C ILE A 88 1.57 1.99 -5.03
N MET A 89 0.35 2.03 -5.57
CA MET A 89 -0.67 3.03 -5.20
C MET A 89 -1.03 2.97 -3.71
N ARG A 90 -1.23 1.76 -3.16
CA ARG A 90 -1.45 1.57 -1.72
C ARG A 90 -0.30 2.15 -0.90
N ASN A 91 0.93 1.88 -1.32
CA ASN A 91 2.12 2.30 -0.62
C ASN A 91 2.38 3.82 -0.76
N GLU A 92 1.90 4.43 -1.84
CA GLU A 92 1.91 5.89 -2.01
C GLU A 92 1.04 6.58 -0.96
N MET A 93 -0.13 6.02 -0.65
CA MET A 93 -0.99 6.53 0.43
C MET A 93 -0.33 6.47 1.80
N TRP A 94 0.45 5.42 2.07
CA TRP A 94 1.22 5.35 3.31
C TRP A 94 2.24 6.51 3.41
N MET A 95 2.90 6.87 2.31
CA MET A 95 3.81 8.02 2.29
C MET A 95 3.08 9.35 2.41
N TYR A 96 1.95 9.50 1.71
CA TYR A 96 1.10 10.69 1.77
C TYR A 96 0.65 11.00 3.21
N TYR A 97 0.22 9.97 3.95
CA TYR A 97 -0.16 10.07 5.36
C TYR A 97 1.04 10.11 6.33
N LYS A 98 2.24 10.46 5.84
CA LYS A 98 3.46 10.63 6.66
C LYS A 98 3.87 9.36 7.41
N CYS A 99 3.73 8.22 6.74
CA CYS A 99 4.25 6.93 7.19
C CYS A 99 3.69 6.47 8.55
N PRO A 100 2.35 6.33 8.71
CA PRO A 100 1.75 5.91 9.98
C PRO A 100 2.34 4.57 10.46
N VAL A 101 2.72 4.55 11.74
CA VAL A 101 3.45 3.43 12.37
C VAL A 101 2.59 2.17 12.50
N ASP A 102 1.29 2.37 12.70
CA ASP A 102 0.29 1.32 12.92
C ASP A 102 -0.36 0.82 11.63
N TRP A 103 0.21 1.19 10.47
CA TRP A 103 -0.23 0.74 9.16
C TRP A 103 -0.18 -0.77 9.02
N LYS A 104 -1.30 -1.36 8.62
CA LYS A 104 -1.48 -2.78 8.36
C LYS A 104 -2.02 -2.99 6.95
N ASN A 105 -1.34 -3.85 6.18
CA ASN A 105 -1.75 -4.24 4.83
C ASN A 105 -2.80 -5.37 4.88
N GLU A 106 -3.70 -5.40 3.88
CA GLU A 106 -4.59 -6.54 3.59
C GLU A 106 -5.41 -6.99 4.83
N VAL A 107 -6.14 -6.07 5.46
CA VAL A 107 -6.84 -6.32 6.74
C VAL A 107 -8.26 -6.82 6.50
N LYS A 108 -8.56 -8.01 7.04
CA LYS A 108 -9.92 -8.56 7.03
C LYS A 108 -10.80 -7.84 8.06
N ILE A 109 -11.88 -7.24 7.57
CA ILE A 109 -12.95 -6.63 8.36
C ILE A 109 -14.20 -7.48 8.16
N SER A 110 -14.79 -7.98 9.24
CA SER A 110 -15.92 -8.91 9.15
C SER A 110 -16.92 -8.74 10.29
N ASN A 111 -18.15 -9.14 10.03
CA ASN A 111 -19.15 -9.43 11.05
C ASN A 111 -19.65 -10.88 10.87
N SER A 112 -20.76 -11.24 11.50
CA SER A 112 -21.34 -12.59 11.40
C SER A 112 -21.91 -12.94 10.01
N LYS A 113 -22.13 -11.95 9.14
CA LYS A 113 -22.80 -12.13 7.84
C LYS A 113 -21.86 -12.01 6.65
N THR A 114 -20.89 -11.11 6.70
CA THR A 114 -20.04 -10.78 5.55
C THR A 114 -18.64 -10.34 5.99
N TYR A 115 -17.73 -10.24 5.02
CA TYR A 115 -16.40 -9.69 5.22
C TYR A 115 -15.89 -8.95 3.99
N VAL A 116 -14.96 -8.03 4.23
CA VAL A 116 -14.16 -7.34 3.21
C VAL A 116 -12.69 -7.43 3.63
N ILE A 117 -11.80 -7.52 2.65
CA ILE A 117 -10.36 -7.34 2.86
C ILE A 117 -10.03 -5.94 2.37
N ALA A 118 -9.73 -5.05 3.32
CA ALA A 118 -9.27 -3.70 3.04
C ALA A 118 -7.83 -3.73 2.57
N ASP A 119 -7.46 -2.88 1.61
CA ASP A 119 -6.07 -2.82 1.11
C ASP A 119 -5.10 -2.40 2.21
N ALA A 120 -5.51 -1.47 3.07
CA ALA A 120 -4.81 -1.17 4.31
C ALA A 120 -5.72 -0.56 5.39
N THR A 121 -5.24 -0.55 6.64
CA THR A 121 -5.82 0.22 7.73
C THR A 121 -4.73 0.90 8.55
N PHE A 122 -5.05 2.05 9.14
CA PHE A 122 -4.16 2.83 10.01
C PHE A 122 -5.00 3.80 10.85
N ASN A 123 -4.42 4.46 11.85
CA ASN A 123 -5.11 5.52 12.60
C ASN A 123 -4.61 6.90 12.17
N LEU A 124 -5.54 7.84 12.07
CA LEU A 124 -5.26 9.26 11.83
C LEU A 124 -6.00 10.10 12.87
N ASN A 125 -5.25 10.88 13.65
CA ASN A 125 -5.80 11.74 14.71
C ASN A 125 -6.76 11.00 15.67
N GLY A 126 -6.42 9.76 16.01
CA GLY A 126 -7.23 8.91 16.91
C GLY A 126 -8.40 8.18 16.26
N PHE A 127 -8.64 8.36 14.95
CA PHE A 127 -9.70 7.67 14.22
C PHE A 127 -9.13 6.63 13.25
N GLN A 128 -9.72 5.44 13.26
CA GLN A 128 -9.39 4.41 12.30
C GLN A 128 -9.75 4.84 10.86
N CYS A 129 -8.79 4.67 9.97
CA CYS A 129 -8.89 4.83 8.54
C CYS A 129 -8.83 3.46 7.87
N ILE A 130 -9.71 3.24 6.89
CA ILE A 130 -9.78 2.04 6.06
C ILE A 130 -9.49 2.49 4.63
N LEU A 131 -8.41 2.01 4.04
CA LEU A 131 -7.99 2.37 2.70
C LEU A 131 -8.39 1.30 1.69
N GLU A 132 -8.90 1.76 0.55
CA GLU A 132 -9.09 1.00 -0.67
C GLU A 132 -8.42 1.70 -1.85
N VAL A 133 -7.77 0.90 -2.70
CA VAL A 133 -7.15 1.34 -3.95
C VAL A 133 -7.98 0.83 -5.11
N ASP A 134 -8.31 1.73 -6.00
CA ASP A 134 -9.08 1.49 -7.20
C ASP A 134 -8.23 1.78 -8.42
N ASN A 135 -7.55 0.76 -8.93
CA ASN A 135 -6.67 0.86 -10.08
C ASN A 135 -7.29 0.26 -11.35
N LEU A 136 -7.31 -1.07 -11.43
CA LEU A 136 -7.77 -1.83 -12.60
C LEU A 136 -9.14 -2.50 -12.39
N GLN A 137 -9.71 -2.37 -11.20
CA GLN A 137 -10.99 -3.00 -10.87
C GLN A 137 -12.13 -2.36 -11.65
N SER A 138 -13.14 -3.18 -11.97
CA SER A 138 -14.35 -2.65 -12.59
C SER A 138 -15.15 -1.86 -11.56
N MET A 139 -15.91 -0.85 -12.02
CA MET A 139 -16.81 -0.13 -11.10
C MET A 139 -17.86 -1.05 -10.47
N LYS A 140 -18.22 -2.16 -11.13
CA LYS A 140 -19.13 -3.17 -10.57
C LYS A 140 -18.52 -3.79 -9.30
N GLU A 141 -17.26 -4.22 -9.34
CA GLU A 141 -16.55 -4.79 -8.18
C GLU A 141 -16.45 -3.78 -7.04
N ASN A 142 -16.16 -2.51 -7.36
CA ASN A 142 -16.11 -1.44 -6.35
C ASN A 142 -17.47 -1.23 -5.69
N LYS A 143 -18.56 -1.19 -6.46
CA LYS A 143 -19.93 -1.08 -5.94
C LYS A 143 -20.27 -2.24 -5.02
N GLU A 144 -19.90 -3.47 -5.39
CA GLU A 144 -20.10 -4.65 -4.56
C GLU A 144 -19.30 -4.54 -3.24
N LYS A 145 -18.05 -4.03 -3.29
CA LYS A 145 -17.23 -3.80 -2.08
C LYS A 145 -17.84 -2.72 -1.18
N ILE A 146 -18.31 -1.62 -1.76
CA ILE A 146 -18.99 -0.53 -1.04
C ILE A 146 -20.28 -1.04 -0.38
N LYS A 147 -21.08 -1.87 -1.08
CA LYS A 147 -22.27 -2.49 -0.50
C LYS A 147 -21.93 -3.32 0.74
N LYS A 148 -20.88 -4.14 0.67
CA LYS A 148 -20.40 -4.89 1.84
C LYS A 148 -19.95 -3.97 2.98
N TYR A 149 -19.29 -2.84 2.68
CA TYR A 149 -18.97 -1.85 3.70
C TYR A 149 -20.20 -1.27 4.37
N LYS A 150 -21.26 -0.94 3.61
CA LYS A 150 -22.53 -0.48 4.19
C LYS A 150 -23.14 -1.52 5.14
N GLU A 151 -23.09 -2.80 4.79
CA GLU A 151 -23.56 -3.89 5.64
C GLU A 151 -22.68 -4.11 6.90
N LEU A 152 -21.37 -3.84 6.81
CA LEU A 152 -20.43 -4.01 7.91
C LEU A 152 -20.39 -2.82 8.87
N MET A 153 -20.68 -1.61 8.38
CA MET A 153 -20.29 -0.39 9.09
C MET A 153 -20.94 -0.25 10.46
N GLN A 154 -22.20 -0.67 10.61
CA GLN A 154 -22.86 -0.67 11.91
C GLN A 154 -22.09 -1.50 12.95
N SER A 155 -21.69 -2.72 12.61
CA SER A 155 -20.92 -3.59 13.50
C SER A 155 -19.53 -3.03 13.79
N VAL A 156 -18.89 -2.40 12.80
CA VAL A 156 -17.59 -1.74 12.96
C VAL A 156 -17.71 -0.56 13.93
N VAL A 157 -18.71 0.30 13.76
CA VAL A 157 -18.97 1.44 14.65
C VAL A 157 -19.23 0.98 16.08
N MET A 158 -20.06 -0.06 16.28
CA MET A 158 -20.32 -0.61 17.61
C MET A 158 -19.04 -1.12 18.28
N LYS A 159 -18.13 -1.75 17.52
CA LYS A 159 -16.86 -2.26 18.04
C LYS A 159 -15.85 -1.14 18.37
N LEU A 160 -15.80 -0.09 17.55
CA LEU A 160 -14.85 1.01 17.71
C LEU A 160 -15.34 2.10 18.67
N GLY A 161 -16.66 2.25 18.84
CA GLY A 161 -17.28 3.36 19.57
C GLY A 161 -17.36 4.66 18.76
N TYR A 162 -16.89 4.68 17.51
CA TYR A 162 -16.91 5.83 16.63
C TYR A 162 -17.00 5.42 15.15
N TYR A 163 -17.25 6.38 14.26
CA TYR A 163 -17.33 6.14 12.83
C TYR A 163 -15.96 6.23 12.15
N PRO A 164 -15.40 5.13 11.60
CA PRO A 164 -14.11 5.15 10.92
C PRO A 164 -14.22 5.88 9.58
N THR A 165 -13.09 6.37 9.06
CA THR A 165 -13.06 7.02 7.74
C THR A 165 -12.72 6.00 6.67
N LEU A 166 -13.60 5.80 5.70
CA LEU A 166 -13.27 5.05 4.49
C LEU A 166 -12.52 5.98 3.53
N ILE A 167 -11.39 5.53 3.00
CA ILE A 167 -10.55 6.27 2.09
C ILE A 167 -10.43 5.46 0.81
N TRP A 168 -10.69 6.10 -0.32
CA TRP A 168 -10.45 5.52 -1.64
C TRP A 168 -9.36 6.31 -2.35
N LEU A 169 -8.43 5.60 -2.99
CA LEU A 169 -7.52 6.16 -3.98
C LEU A 169 -7.90 5.61 -5.35
N THR A 170 -8.28 6.48 -6.29
CA THR A 170 -8.64 6.11 -7.65
C THR A 170 -7.76 6.80 -8.69
N THR A 171 -7.98 6.49 -9.97
CA THR A 171 -7.14 6.95 -11.09
C THR A 171 -7.67 8.19 -11.80
N THR A 172 -8.98 8.46 -11.75
CA THR A 172 -9.61 9.54 -12.52
C THR A 172 -10.70 10.26 -11.74
N GLU A 173 -10.98 11.51 -12.11
CA GLU A 173 -12.07 12.32 -11.56
C GLU A 173 -13.45 11.70 -11.80
N LEU A 174 -13.65 11.04 -12.94
CA LEU A 174 -14.91 10.34 -13.22
C LEU A 174 -15.12 9.22 -12.19
N ARG A 175 -14.09 8.42 -11.90
CA ARG A 175 -14.17 7.36 -10.90
C ARG A 175 -14.30 7.93 -9.49
N ARG A 176 -13.70 9.09 -9.18
CA ARG A 176 -13.90 9.81 -7.91
C ARG A 176 -15.39 10.06 -7.69
N LYS A 177 -16.05 10.74 -8.63
CA LYS A 177 -17.48 11.08 -8.56
C LYS A 177 -18.36 9.84 -8.39
N GLN A 178 -18.14 8.81 -9.21
CA GLN A 178 -18.90 7.57 -9.12
C GLN A 178 -18.71 6.87 -7.77
N THR A 179 -17.50 6.87 -7.22
CA THR A 179 -17.21 6.26 -5.92
C THR A 179 -17.85 7.05 -4.78
N GLU A 180 -17.81 8.39 -4.83
CA GLU A 180 -18.47 9.26 -3.86
C GLU A 180 -19.99 9.08 -3.84
N GLU A 181 -20.61 9.04 -5.03
CA GLU A 181 -22.05 8.78 -5.19
C GLU A 181 -22.44 7.42 -4.59
N GLU A 182 -21.69 6.36 -4.90
CA GLU A 182 -21.97 5.02 -4.38
C GLU A 182 -21.73 4.90 -2.87
N CYS A 183 -20.79 5.68 -2.32
CA CYS A 183 -20.47 5.71 -0.89
C CYS A 183 -21.45 6.55 -0.04
N GLN A 184 -22.51 7.13 -0.62
CA GLN A 184 -23.52 7.87 0.15
C GLN A 184 -24.00 7.07 1.39
N GLY A 185 -24.00 7.75 2.53
CA GLY A 185 -24.27 7.16 3.86
C GLY A 185 -23.02 6.64 4.60
N LEU A 186 -21.84 6.68 3.99
CA LEU A 186 -20.56 6.39 4.65
C LEU A 186 -19.73 7.66 4.83
N LYS A 187 -18.93 7.72 5.90
CA LYS A 187 -17.88 8.73 6.08
C LYS A 187 -16.71 8.38 5.15
N VAL A 188 -16.66 9.01 3.98
CA VAL A 188 -15.70 8.70 2.92
C VAL A 188 -14.82 9.91 2.55
N LYS A 189 -13.58 9.64 2.14
CA LYS A 189 -12.72 10.55 1.39
C LYS A 189 -12.23 9.85 0.14
N VAL A 190 -12.33 10.49 -1.02
CA VAL A 190 -11.85 9.92 -2.29
C VAL A 190 -10.77 10.81 -2.88
N TYR A 191 -9.61 10.22 -3.09
CA TYR A 191 -8.43 10.84 -3.66
C TYR A 191 -8.19 10.29 -5.07
N THR A 192 -7.61 11.10 -5.94
CA THR A 192 -6.92 10.62 -7.13
C THR A 192 -5.42 10.62 -6.93
N ILE A 193 -4.70 9.91 -7.80
CA ILE A 193 -3.23 9.88 -7.78
C ILE A 193 -2.59 11.27 -7.91
N THR A 194 -3.31 12.24 -8.47
CA THR A 194 -2.86 13.64 -8.58
C THR A 194 -3.01 14.43 -7.29
N ASP A 195 -3.88 14.00 -6.36
CA ASP A 195 -4.06 14.68 -5.08
C ASP A 195 -2.91 14.40 -4.10
N ILE A 196 -2.16 13.32 -4.34
CA ILE A 196 -1.20 12.78 -3.39
C ILE A 196 0.26 12.81 -3.87
N ASN A 197 0.49 13.22 -5.12
CA ASN A 197 1.81 13.35 -5.74
C ASN A 197 2.24 14.80 -5.90
#